data_AF-A0A960X6B6-F1
#
_entry.id   AF-A0A960X6B6-F1
#
_cell.length_a   1.000
_cell.length_b   1.000
_cell.length_c   1.000
_cell.angle_alpha   90.00
_cell.angle_beta   90.00
_cell.angle_gamma   90.00
#
_symmetry.space_group_name_H-M   'P 1'
#
loop_
_entity.id
_entity.type
_entity.pdbx_description
1 polymer ?
#
loop_
_entity_poly.entity_id
_entity_poly.type
_entity_poly.pdbx_seq_one_letter_code
_entity_poly.pdbx_strand_id
1 'polypeptide(L)'
;MLSIKKLLTGVALSLIVSTSLSAAMVDECSKELLLAYFPEPFLVQVLKDNDVPESEWAAINQALMSKDRQVVTMVEEKAAAMDPNPLTDAKYRPQAVQLFRETLFEIFAEVMRNHGVTEDAEIQSMLDQIQYLKAERFQKCMEMNQNAVDSAFKIQSRGDTRNDGSYTAMMVEESNEGGGEEDVDVDESETEPDNSDTEDFSDTDDEEETTHPFSQ
;
A
#
# COMPACT_ATOMS: atom_id res chain seq x y z
N MET A 1 -50.95 -14.28 -58.01
CA MET A 1 -50.72 -15.69 -57.64
C MET A 1 -49.97 -15.69 -56.31
N LEU A 2 -50.67 -15.84 -55.19
CA LEU A 2 -51.01 -17.09 -54.48
C LEU A 2 -49.86 -17.62 -53.59
N SER A 3 -50.15 -17.62 -52.28
CA SER A 3 -49.45 -18.16 -51.11
C SER A 3 -48.81 -19.54 -51.24
N ILE A 4 -47.87 -19.87 -50.33
CA ILE A 4 -47.75 -21.08 -49.46
C ILE A 4 -46.56 -20.78 -48.50
N LYS A 5 -46.73 -20.37 -47.23
CA LYS A 5 -47.00 -21.15 -46.00
C LYS A 5 -46.25 -22.50 -45.87
N LYS A 6 -45.26 -22.57 -44.97
CA LYS A 6 -45.05 -23.60 -43.91
C LYS A 6 -43.67 -23.41 -43.27
N LEU A 7 -43.60 -23.09 -41.97
CA LEU A 7 -43.57 -24.01 -40.81
C LEU A 7 -42.23 -24.72 -40.68
N LEU A 8 -41.47 -24.42 -39.61
CA LEU A 8 -41.04 -25.42 -38.63
C LEU A 8 -40.41 -24.76 -37.41
N THR A 9 -41.18 -24.87 -36.33
CA THR A 9 -40.89 -24.79 -34.91
C THR A 9 -39.56 -25.46 -34.55
N GLY A 10 -38.61 -24.68 -34.03
CA GLY A 10 -37.43 -25.18 -33.32
C GLY A 10 -37.59 -24.89 -31.84
N VAL A 11 -37.80 -25.94 -31.05
CA VAL A 11 -37.81 -25.91 -29.58
C VAL A 11 -36.40 -25.57 -29.11
N ALA A 12 -36.16 -24.31 -28.72
CA ALA A 12 -34.96 -23.94 -27.99
C ALA A 12 -35.13 -24.39 -26.54
N LEU A 13 -34.53 -25.53 -26.24
CA LEU A 13 -34.36 -26.10 -24.91
C LEU A 13 -33.65 -25.06 -24.03
N SER A 14 -34.42 -24.35 -23.21
CA SER A 14 -33.89 -23.39 -22.24
C SER A 14 -33.25 -24.17 -21.10
N LEU A 15 -31.97 -24.49 -21.26
CA LEU A 15 -31.09 -24.96 -20.20
C LEU A 15 -30.91 -23.79 -19.23
N ILE A 16 -31.69 -23.80 -18.16
CA ILE A 16 -31.44 -22.98 -16.98
C ILE A 16 -30.14 -23.51 -16.38
N VAL A 17 -29.02 -22.98 -16.87
CA VAL A 17 -27.75 -23.05 -16.17
C VAL A 17 -27.95 -22.15 -14.95
N SER A 18 -28.23 -22.77 -13.80
CA SER A 18 -28.06 -22.13 -12.51
C SER A 18 -26.57 -21.83 -12.35
N THR A 19 -26.12 -20.70 -12.89
CA THR A 19 -24.82 -20.13 -12.56
C THR A 19 -24.86 -19.82 -11.07
N SER A 20 -24.18 -20.65 -10.28
CA SER A 20 -23.83 -20.34 -8.92
C SER A 20 -23.09 -19.02 -8.94
N LEU A 21 -23.79 -17.96 -8.54
CA LEU A 21 -23.23 -16.63 -8.33
C LEU A 21 -22.36 -16.68 -7.06
N SER A 22 -21.24 -17.41 -7.11
CA SER A 22 -20.08 -17.07 -6.29
C SER A 22 -19.34 -16.00 -7.06
N ALA A 23 -19.99 -14.84 -7.17
CA ALA A 23 -19.33 -13.64 -7.65
C ALA A 23 -18.19 -13.38 -6.68
N ALA A 24 -16.98 -13.48 -7.23
CA ALA A 24 -15.71 -13.09 -6.68
C ALA A 24 -15.82 -11.95 -5.65
N MET A 25 -16.01 -12.31 -4.39
CA MET A 25 -15.50 -11.48 -3.31
C MET A 25 -14.01 -11.70 -3.41
N VAL A 26 -13.28 -10.76 -4.03
CA VAL A 26 -11.83 -10.68 -3.87
C VAL A 26 -11.61 -10.81 -2.37
N ASP A 27 -11.00 -11.92 -1.93
CA ASP A 27 -10.76 -12.12 -0.51
C ASP A 27 -9.94 -10.93 -0.05
N GLU A 28 -10.64 -10.13 0.73
CA GLU A 28 -10.34 -8.75 1.01
C GLU A 28 -9.10 -8.70 1.95
N CYS A 29 -8.72 -9.86 2.50
CA CYS A 29 -7.49 -10.11 3.25
C CYS A 29 -6.62 -11.20 2.62
N SER A 30 -6.79 -11.47 1.31
CA SER A 30 -5.96 -12.44 0.59
C SER A 30 -4.49 -12.06 0.66
N LYS A 31 -3.66 -13.09 0.78
CA LYS A 31 -2.20 -12.94 0.82
C LYS A 31 -1.68 -12.25 -0.44
N GLU A 32 -2.25 -12.58 -1.59
CA GLU A 32 -1.89 -12.03 -2.89
C GLU A 32 -2.10 -10.51 -2.94
N LEU A 33 -3.24 -10.03 -2.44
CA LEU A 33 -3.55 -8.60 -2.40
C LEU A 33 -2.60 -7.83 -1.48
N LEU A 34 -2.25 -8.41 -0.33
CA LEU A 34 -1.38 -7.79 0.67
C LEU A 34 0.10 -7.79 0.26
N LEU A 35 0.52 -8.76 -0.55
CA LEU A 35 1.91 -8.89 -0.99
C LEU A 35 2.21 -8.22 -2.33
N ALA A 36 1.21 -7.98 -3.19
CA ALA A 36 1.40 -7.20 -4.41
C ALA A 36 1.95 -5.80 -4.08
N TYR A 37 2.89 -5.29 -4.87
CA TYR A 37 3.39 -3.92 -4.68
C TYR A 37 2.34 -2.91 -5.16
N PHE A 38 1.73 -3.17 -6.31
CA PHE A 38 0.67 -2.36 -6.93
C PHE A 38 -0.67 -3.12 -7.04
N PRO A 39 -1.39 -3.35 -5.92
CA PRO A 39 -2.67 -4.04 -5.93
C PRO A 39 -3.76 -3.23 -6.65
N GLU A 40 -4.44 -3.86 -7.61
CA GLU A 40 -5.48 -3.24 -8.46
C GLU A 40 -6.55 -2.45 -7.68
N PRO A 41 -7.14 -2.95 -6.57
CA PRO A 41 -8.19 -2.22 -5.87
C PRO A 41 -7.74 -0.85 -5.33
N PHE A 42 -6.51 -0.76 -4.82
CA PHE A 42 -5.99 0.51 -4.29
C PHE A 42 -5.49 1.41 -5.40
N LEU A 43 -4.91 0.83 -6.45
CA LEU A 43 -4.50 1.58 -7.64
C LEU A 43 -5.72 2.27 -8.27
N VAL A 44 -6.80 1.55 -8.56
CA VAL A 44 -8.01 2.11 -9.16
C VAL A 44 -8.61 3.22 -8.29
N GLN A 45 -8.62 3.03 -6.96
CA GLN A 45 -9.09 4.06 -6.05
C GLN A 45 -8.22 5.33 -6.15
N VAL A 46 -6.89 5.20 -6.13
CA VAL A 46 -5.97 6.34 -6.22
C VAL A 46 -6.06 7.03 -7.58
N LEU A 47 -6.14 6.28 -8.68
CA LEU A 47 -6.31 6.86 -10.03
C LEU A 47 -7.59 7.68 -10.11
N LYS A 48 -8.68 7.21 -9.49
CA LYS A 48 -9.93 7.93 -9.40
C LYS A 48 -9.83 9.19 -8.54
N ASP A 49 -9.20 9.11 -7.38
CA ASP A 49 -9.09 10.21 -6.43
C ASP A 49 -8.14 11.33 -6.93
N ASN A 50 -7.29 11.05 -7.91
CA ASN A 50 -6.38 12.00 -8.55
C ASN A 50 -6.78 12.32 -10.01
N ASP A 51 -8.07 12.17 -10.35
CA ASP A 51 -8.65 12.59 -11.65
C ASP A 51 -7.98 12.00 -12.91
N VAL A 52 -7.33 10.83 -12.80
CA VAL A 52 -6.77 10.14 -13.97
C VAL A 52 -7.93 9.63 -14.84
N PRO A 53 -7.89 9.81 -16.18
CA PRO A 53 -8.97 9.37 -17.05
C PRO A 53 -9.26 7.86 -16.92
N GLU A 54 -10.53 7.50 -16.73
CA GLU A 54 -10.97 6.10 -16.57
C GLU A 54 -10.55 5.20 -17.75
N SER A 55 -10.43 5.78 -18.95
CA SER A 55 -9.94 5.08 -20.14
C SER A 55 -8.51 4.55 -20.00
N GLU A 56 -7.69 5.16 -19.14
CA GLU A 56 -6.29 4.79 -18.93
C GLU A 56 -6.11 3.74 -17.81
N TRP A 57 -7.09 3.59 -16.91
CA TRP A 57 -6.92 2.77 -15.70
C TRP A 57 -6.54 1.33 -15.99
N ALA A 58 -7.19 0.70 -16.97
CA ALA A 58 -6.91 -0.67 -17.35
C ALA A 58 -5.49 -0.83 -17.91
N ALA A 59 -5.02 0.13 -18.71
CA ALA A 59 -3.69 0.12 -19.29
C ALA A 59 -2.61 0.34 -18.22
N ILE A 60 -2.81 1.30 -17.32
CA ILE A 60 -1.95 1.56 -16.17
C ILE A 60 -1.86 0.33 -15.28
N ASN A 61 -3.00 -0.27 -14.93
CA ASN A 61 -3.03 -1.48 -14.10
C ASN A 61 -2.26 -2.63 -14.75
N GLN A 62 -2.49 -2.88 -16.04
CA GLN A 62 -1.76 -3.94 -16.77
C GLN A 62 -0.24 -3.68 -16.80
N ALA A 63 0.17 -2.43 -17.02
CA ALA A 63 1.57 -2.03 -17.02
C ALA A 63 2.22 -2.26 -15.65
N LEU A 64 1.59 -1.79 -14.57
CA LEU A 64 2.09 -1.96 -13.21
C LEU A 64 2.11 -3.42 -12.78
N MET A 65 1.10 -4.22 -13.10
CA MET A 65 1.09 -5.67 -12.82
C MET A 65 2.25 -6.41 -13.50
N SER A 66 2.64 -5.99 -14.70
CA SER A 66 3.79 -6.58 -15.40
C SER A 66 5.13 -6.21 -14.75
N LYS A 67 5.21 -5.02 -14.15
CA LYS A 67 6.40 -4.50 -13.46
C LYS A 67 6.49 -4.95 -12.00
N ASP A 68 5.36 -5.26 -11.36
CA ASP A 68 5.27 -5.76 -9.98
C ASP A 68 6.21 -6.97 -9.76
N ARG A 69 6.26 -7.87 -10.74
CA ARG A 69 7.14 -9.06 -10.74
C ARG A 69 8.63 -8.73 -10.89
N GLN A 70 8.96 -7.54 -11.38
CA GLN A 70 10.33 -7.10 -11.66
C GLN A 70 10.92 -6.28 -10.51
N VAL A 71 10.10 -5.79 -9.58
CA VAL A 71 10.54 -4.96 -8.44
C VAL A 71 11.69 -5.62 -7.68
N VAL A 72 11.56 -6.90 -7.31
CA VAL A 72 12.59 -7.62 -6.56
C VAL A 72 13.91 -7.68 -7.34
N THR A 73 13.85 -8.07 -8.61
CA THR A 73 15.04 -8.15 -9.48
C THR A 73 15.71 -6.78 -9.61
N MET A 74 14.96 -5.70 -9.82
CA MET A 74 15.53 -4.36 -9.93
C MET A 74 16.20 -3.90 -8.63
N VAL A 75 15.59 -4.20 -7.48
CA VAL A 75 16.18 -3.88 -6.16
C VAL A 75 17.46 -4.68 -5.93
N GLU A 76 17.48 -5.98 -6.26
CA GLU A 76 18.65 -6.84 -6.15
C GLU A 76 19.79 -6.35 -7.05
N GLU A 77 19.50 -6.01 -8.31
CA GLU A 77 20.47 -5.48 -9.27
C GLU A 77 21.07 -4.15 -8.81
N LYS A 78 20.22 -3.21 -8.36
CA LYS A 78 20.68 -1.93 -7.82
C LYS A 78 21.50 -2.11 -6.54
N ALA A 79 21.08 -2.98 -5.63
CA ALA A 79 21.80 -3.25 -4.40
C ALA A 79 23.17 -3.90 -4.65
N ALA A 80 23.26 -4.79 -5.64
CA ALA A 80 24.53 -5.42 -6.05
C ALA A 80 25.54 -4.41 -6.62
N ALA A 81 25.07 -3.28 -7.15
CA ALA A 81 25.91 -2.18 -7.62
C ALA A 81 26.37 -1.23 -6.50
N MET A 82 25.86 -1.38 -5.27
CA MET A 82 26.25 -0.57 -4.11
C MET A 82 27.31 -1.30 -3.27
N ASP A 83 28.27 -0.53 -2.73
CA ASP A 83 29.27 -1.04 -1.79
C ASP A 83 29.24 -0.23 -0.48
N PRO A 84 28.86 -0.82 0.66
CA PRO A 84 28.44 -2.21 0.84
C PRO A 84 27.03 -2.48 0.30
N ASN A 85 26.77 -3.71 -0.13
CA ASN A 85 25.44 -4.11 -0.59
C ASN A 85 24.44 -4.05 0.59
N PRO A 86 23.41 -3.18 0.53
CA PRO A 86 22.53 -2.92 1.66
C PRO A 86 21.62 -4.09 2.02
N LEU A 87 21.48 -5.11 1.14
CA LEU A 87 20.68 -6.30 1.38
C LEU A 87 21.44 -7.40 2.15
N THR A 88 22.74 -7.24 2.38
CA THR A 88 23.59 -8.30 2.96
C THR A 88 23.66 -8.29 4.49
N ASP A 89 23.42 -7.14 5.13
CA ASP A 89 23.54 -6.98 6.59
C ASP A 89 22.41 -6.10 7.15
N ALA A 90 21.86 -6.51 8.28
CA ALA A 90 20.79 -5.80 8.99
C ALA A 90 21.18 -4.37 9.38
N LYS A 91 22.48 -4.05 9.57
CA LYS A 91 22.93 -2.68 9.86
C LYS A 91 22.61 -1.70 8.72
N TYR A 92 22.46 -2.20 7.49
CA TYR A 92 22.12 -1.41 6.31
C TYR A 92 20.62 -1.43 5.98
N ARG A 93 19.79 -1.93 6.89
CA ARG A 93 18.33 -1.99 6.70
C ARG A 93 17.70 -0.64 6.30
N PRO A 94 18.09 0.52 6.87
CA PRO A 94 17.54 1.81 6.41
C PRO A 94 17.84 2.09 4.93
N GLN A 95 19.06 1.77 4.47
CA GLN A 95 19.48 1.94 3.08
C GLN A 95 18.76 0.97 2.16
N ALA A 96 18.54 -0.27 2.60
CA ALA A 96 17.74 -1.25 1.86
C ALA A 96 16.28 -0.78 1.68
N VAL A 97 15.69 -0.21 2.74
CA VAL A 97 14.32 0.36 2.69
C VAL A 97 14.26 1.55 1.75
N GLN A 98 15.26 2.44 1.82
CA GLN A 98 15.35 3.58 0.90
C GLN A 98 15.46 3.13 -0.56
N LEU A 99 16.39 2.22 -0.85
CA LEU A 99 16.58 1.66 -2.19
C LEU A 99 15.29 1.03 -2.74
N PHE A 100 14.59 0.29 -1.88
CA PHE A 100 13.32 -0.33 -2.23
C PHE A 100 12.25 0.72 -2.56
N ARG A 101 12.13 1.80 -1.77
CA ARG A 101 11.18 2.90 -2.02
C ARG A 101 11.51 3.66 -3.30
N GLU A 102 12.77 3.98 -3.53
CA GLU A 102 13.24 4.63 -4.77
C GLU A 102 12.91 3.77 -5.99
N THR A 103 13.14 2.45 -5.91
CA THR A 103 12.82 1.53 -7.01
C THR A 103 11.31 1.46 -7.29
N LEU A 104 10.48 1.44 -6.24
CA LEU A 104 9.03 1.51 -6.42
C LEU A 104 8.58 2.81 -7.08
N PHE A 105 9.15 3.95 -6.65
CA PHE A 105 8.85 5.25 -7.26
C PHE A 105 9.27 5.28 -8.72
N GLU A 106 10.47 4.83 -9.07
CA GLU A 106 10.93 4.79 -10.46
C GLU A 106 10.00 3.99 -11.37
N ILE A 107 9.59 2.80 -10.94
CA ILE A 107 8.66 1.94 -11.69
C ILE A 107 7.30 2.61 -11.83
N PHE A 108 6.77 3.18 -10.74
CA PHE A 108 5.47 3.82 -10.75
C PHE A 108 5.48 5.08 -11.63
N ALA A 109 6.50 5.93 -11.48
CA ALA A 109 6.70 7.14 -12.25
C ALA A 109 6.86 6.85 -13.75
N GLU A 110 7.60 5.80 -14.12
CA GLU A 110 7.72 5.38 -15.52
C GLU A 110 6.33 5.13 -16.13
N VAL A 111 5.47 4.37 -15.44
CA VAL A 111 4.12 4.09 -15.94
C VAL A 111 3.26 5.35 -15.96
N MET A 112 3.22 6.10 -14.86
CA MET A 112 2.37 7.28 -14.75
C MET A 112 2.69 8.36 -15.80
N ARG A 113 3.99 8.60 -16.06
CA ARG A 113 4.43 9.54 -17.11
C ARG A 113 4.04 9.10 -18.51
N ASN A 114 4.06 7.80 -18.80
CA ASN A 114 3.60 7.25 -20.08
C ASN A 114 2.08 7.45 -20.30
N HIS A 115 1.33 7.68 -19.23
CA HIS A 115 -0.12 7.92 -19.24
C HIS A 115 -0.50 9.38 -18.92
N GLY A 116 0.45 10.31 -19.00
CA GLY A 116 0.18 11.75 -18.96
C GLY A 116 0.28 12.41 -17.60
N VAL A 117 0.62 11.69 -16.53
CA VAL A 117 0.91 12.27 -15.21
C VAL A 117 2.40 12.54 -15.11
N THR A 118 2.81 13.80 -15.25
CA THR A 118 4.23 14.18 -15.40
C THR A 118 4.88 14.74 -14.15
N GLU A 119 4.10 15.23 -13.20
CA GLU A 119 4.61 15.91 -12.02
C GLU A 119 5.07 14.92 -10.94
N ASP A 120 6.36 14.95 -10.60
CA ASP A 120 6.95 14.00 -9.63
C ASP A 120 6.30 14.07 -8.25
N ALA A 121 5.88 15.26 -7.82
CA ALA A 121 5.18 15.45 -6.55
C ALA A 121 3.80 14.77 -6.55
N GLU A 122 3.08 14.82 -7.69
CA GLU A 122 1.80 14.15 -7.86
C GLU A 122 1.97 12.63 -7.88
N ILE A 123 2.93 12.14 -8.67
CA ILE A 123 3.27 10.71 -8.75
C ILE A 123 3.65 10.17 -7.36
N GLN A 124 4.48 10.90 -6.61
CA GLN A 124 4.90 10.52 -5.26
C GLN A 124 3.69 10.49 -4.32
N SER A 125 2.83 11.51 -4.35
CA SER A 125 1.60 11.57 -3.56
C SER A 125 0.68 10.37 -3.83
N MET A 126 0.48 10.02 -5.10
CA MET A 126 -0.31 8.85 -5.51
C MET A 126 0.29 7.55 -4.99
N LEU A 127 1.62 7.37 -5.10
CA LEU A 127 2.29 6.19 -4.56
C LEU A 127 2.13 6.09 -3.03
N ASP A 128 2.27 7.20 -2.32
CA ASP A 128 2.10 7.26 -0.87
C ASP A 128 0.65 6.93 -0.46
N GLN A 129 -0.35 7.40 -1.21
CA GLN A 129 -1.76 7.02 -1.01
C GLN A 129 -1.97 5.50 -1.17
N ILE A 130 -1.36 4.87 -2.19
CA ILE A 130 -1.42 3.41 -2.36
C ILE A 130 -0.83 2.71 -1.12
N GLN A 131 0.34 3.14 -0.64
CA GLN A 131 0.96 2.54 0.55
C GLN A 131 0.12 2.74 1.81
N TYR A 132 -0.52 3.91 1.96
CA TYR A 132 -1.44 4.19 3.05
C TYR A 132 -2.64 3.25 3.03
N LEU A 133 -3.33 3.10 1.89
CA LEU A 133 -4.47 2.20 1.73
C LEU A 133 -4.08 0.74 2.02
N LYS A 134 -2.89 0.32 1.61
CA LYS A 134 -2.34 -1.00 1.94
C LYS A 134 -2.14 -1.18 3.43
N ALA A 135 -1.55 -0.21 4.11
CA ALA A 135 -1.29 -0.28 5.54
C ALA A 135 -2.59 -0.31 6.35
N GLU A 136 -3.56 0.54 6.00
CA GLU A 136 -4.90 0.56 6.60
C GLU A 136 -5.60 -0.79 6.41
N ARG A 137 -5.53 -1.35 5.19
CA ARG A 137 -6.11 -2.67 4.90
C ARG A 137 -5.43 -3.77 5.71
N PHE A 138 -4.10 -3.76 5.77
CA PHE A 138 -3.34 -4.75 6.52
C PHE A 138 -3.71 -4.75 8.01
N GLN A 139 -3.82 -3.56 8.61
CA GLN A 139 -4.26 -3.41 9.99
C GLN A 139 -5.66 -4.01 10.20
N LYS A 140 -6.62 -3.65 9.34
CA LYS A 140 -7.98 -4.17 9.41
C LYS A 140 -8.04 -5.70 9.32
N CYS A 141 -7.21 -6.30 8.45
CA CYS A 141 -7.11 -7.75 8.32
C CYS A 141 -6.52 -8.41 9.58
N MET A 142 -5.53 -7.78 10.23
CA MET A 142 -4.96 -8.26 11.48
C MET A 142 -5.99 -8.24 12.63
N GLU A 143 -6.78 -7.17 12.74
CA GLU A 143 -7.84 -7.05 13.76
C GLU A 143 -8.93 -8.11 13.57
N MET A 144 -9.38 -8.35 12.32
CA MET A 144 -10.35 -9.40 12.02
C MET A 144 -9.85 -10.80 12.39
N ASN A 145 -8.57 -11.08 12.10
CA ASN A 145 -7.95 -12.37 12.41
C ASN A 145 -7.79 -12.59 13.93
N GLN A 146 -7.41 -11.56 14.69
CA GLN A 146 -7.37 -11.63 16.16
C GLN A 146 -8.76 -11.94 16.73
N ASN A 147 -9.79 -11.23 16.29
CA ASN A 147 -11.17 -11.43 16.73
C ASN A 147 -11.70 -12.83 16.39
N ALA A 148 -11.31 -13.40 15.24
CA ALA A 148 -11.69 -14.75 14.84
C ALA A 148 -11.04 -15.82 15.72
N VAL A 149 -9.75 -15.66 16.06
CA VAL A 149 -9.01 -16.58 16.94
C VAL A 149 -9.57 -16.53 18.36
N ASP A 150 -9.85 -15.34 18.89
CA ASP A 150 -10.44 -15.17 20.22
C ASP A 150 -11.84 -15.78 20.32
N SER A 151 -12.62 -15.68 19.25
CA SER A 151 -13.96 -16.26 19.16
C SER A 151 -13.89 -17.79 19.07
N ALA A 152 -12.95 -18.35 18.31
CA ALA A 152 -12.73 -19.79 18.23
C ALA A 152 -12.26 -20.39 19.57
N PHE A 153 -11.36 -19.69 20.28
CA PHE A 153 -10.88 -20.09 21.59
C PHE A 153 -12.01 -20.11 22.65
N LYS A 154 -12.91 -19.11 22.63
CA LYS A 154 -14.08 -19.07 23.52
C LYS A 154 -15.12 -20.16 23.26
N ILE A 155 -15.24 -20.65 22.02
CA ILE A 155 -16.16 -21.74 21.65
C ILE A 155 -15.60 -23.09 22.10
N GLN A 156 -14.29 -23.31 21.98
CA GLN A 156 -13.65 -24.54 22.47
C GLN A 156 -13.63 -24.62 24.00
N SER A 157 -13.57 -23.46 24.68
CA SER A 157 -13.66 -23.34 26.15
C SER A 157 -15.07 -23.60 26.72
N ARG A 158 -16.11 -23.66 25.87
CA ARG A 158 -17.51 -23.90 26.28
C ARG A 158 -17.99 -25.34 26.01
N GLY A 159 -17.12 -26.20 25.48
CA GLY A 159 -17.41 -27.62 25.24
C GLY A 159 -17.24 -28.55 26.44
N ASP A 160 -16.55 -28.10 27.51
CA ASP A 160 -16.28 -28.90 28.72
C ASP A 160 -17.08 -28.39 29.92
N THR A 161 -18.38 -28.65 29.95
CA THR A 161 -19.14 -28.60 31.23
C THR A 161 -20.06 -29.79 31.36
N ARG A 162 -19.54 -30.85 32.00
CA ARG A 162 -20.17 -31.82 32.92
C ARG A 162 -19.09 -32.87 33.23
N ASN A 163 -18.62 -33.10 34.45
CA ASN A 163 -19.29 -33.11 35.75
C ASN A 163 -18.22 -33.11 36.87
N ASP A 164 -18.57 -32.51 38.02
CA ASP A 164 -18.22 -32.93 39.38
C ASP A 164 -16.73 -33.12 39.76
N GLY A 165 -16.25 -32.27 40.68
CA GLY A 165 -15.15 -32.65 41.54
C GLY A 165 -14.35 -31.49 42.11
N SER A 166 -14.87 -30.88 43.17
CA SER A 166 -14.13 -30.23 44.25
C SER A 166 -12.59 -30.35 44.17
N TYR A 167 -11.89 -29.23 43.93
CA TYR A 167 -10.68 -28.90 44.70
C TYR A 167 -10.64 -27.40 44.99
N THR A 168 -10.78 -27.15 46.28
CA THR A 168 -10.54 -25.94 47.05
C THR A 168 -9.17 -25.35 46.75
N ALA A 169 -9.13 -24.01 46.70
CA ALA A 169 -8.03 -23.11 47.07
C ALA A 169 -6.60 -23.47 46.62
N MET A 170 -6.02 -22.57 45.83
CA MET A 170 -4.85 -21.83 46.30
C MET A 170 -4.90 -20.41 45.75
N MET A 171 -5.25 -19.50 46.67
CA MET A 171 -4.95 -18.08 46.58
C MET A 171 -3.44 -17.93 46.41
N VAL A 172 -3.01 -17.16 45.42
CA VAL A 172 -1.84 -16.30 45.59
C VAL A 172 -2.39 -14.88 45.56
N GLU A 173 -2.63 -14.38 46.76
CA GLU A 173 -2.63 -12.95 47.02
C GLU A 173 -1.18 -12.48 46.86
N GLU A 174 -0.91 -11.67 45.83
CA GLU A 174 0.14 -10.66 45.93
C GLU A 174 -0.52 -9.29 45.72
N SER A 175 -0.76 -8.68 46.88
CA SER A 175 -0.79 -7.26 47.21
C SER A 175 -0.72 -6.28 46.04
N ASN A 176 -1.86 -5.63 45.83
CA ASN A 176 -1.95 -4.24 45.44
C ASN A 176 -1.35 -3.35 46.54
N GLU A 177 -0.30 -2.57 46.27
CA GLU A 177 0.04 -1.32 46.99
C GLU A 177 1.13 -0.51 46.25
N GLY A 178 0.84 0.78 46.01
CA GLY A 178 1.79 1.82 45.57
C GLY A 178 1.76 2.09 44.06
N GLY A 179 1.15 3.16 43.53
CA GLY A 179 1.08 4.50 44.12
C GLY A 179 2.45 5.17 44.02
N GLY A 180 2.82 5.59 42.81
CA GLY A 180 4.07 6.28 42.49
C GLY A 180 3.83 7.14 41.28
N GLU A 181 3.28 8.33 41.53
CA GLU A 181 3.28 9.46 40.62
C GLU A 181 4.75 9.86 40.47
N GLU A 182 5.39 9.46 39.38
CA GLU A 182 6.66 10.07 38.98
C GLU A 182 6.33 11.35 38.23
N ASP A 183 6.30 12.44 38.99
CA ASP A 183 6.53 13.79 38.48
C ASP A 183 7.87 13.78 37.74
N VAL A 184 7.81 13.57 36.42
CA VAL A 184 8.93 13.91 35.56
C VAL A 184 8.85 15.42 35.38
N ASP A 185 9.68 16.12 36.14
CA ASP A 185 10.00 17.52 35.92
C ASP A 185 10.31 17.71 34.43
N VAL A 186 9.34 18.29 33.72
CA VAL A 186 9.56 18.90 32.41
C VAL A 186 10.46 20.08 32.68
N ASP A 187 11.76 19.88 32.48
CA ASP A 187 12.74 20.95 32.39
C ASP A 187 12.39 21.80 31.17
N GLU A 188 11.52 22.80 31.39
CA GLU A 188 11.35 23.97 30.53
C GLU A 188 12.67 24.74 30.52
N SER A 189 13.65 24.25 29.76
CA SER A 189 14.70 25.10 29.26
C SER A 189 14.13 25.93 28.11
N GLU A 190 13.57 27.07 28.50
CA GLU A 190 13.41 28.25 27.67
C GLU A 190 14.73 28.50 26.93
N THR A 191 14.84 28.00 25.70
CA THR A 191 15.86 28.48 24.76
C THR A 191 15.17 29.49 23.88
N GLU A 192 15.23 30.74 24.33
CA GLU A 192 14.87 31.90 23.52
C GLU A 192 15.65 31.92 22.18
N PRO A 193 15.04 32.49 21.13
CA PRO A 193 15.57 32.46 19.77
C PRO A 193 16.78 33.37 19.61
N ASP A 194 17.92 32.81 19.19
CA ASP A 194 19.05 33.61 18.70
C ASP A 194 18.74 34.14 17.30
N ASN A 195 18.50 35.44 17.23
CA ASN A 195 18.51 36.24 16.01
C ASN A 195 19.95 36.65 15.69
N SER A 196 20.60 35.94 14.77
CA SER A 196 21.71 36.40 13.91
C SER A 196 22.01 35.22 12.97
N ASP A 197 21.97 35.29 11.65
CA ASP A 197 22.50 36.31 10.77
C ASP A 197 21.69 36.39 9.46
N THR A 198 21.36 37.62 9.12
CA THR A 198 21.06 38.07 7.76
C THR A 198 22.34 38.00 6.93
N GLU A 199 22.53 36.91 6.17
CA GLU A 199 23.46 36.91 5.05
C GLU A 199 22.73 37.44 3.81
N ASP A 200 22.85 38.75 3.69
CA ASP A 200 22.72 39.60 2.53
C ASP A 200 23.55 39.05 1.35
N PHE A 201 22.96 38.19 0.52
CA PHE A 201 23.51 37.93 -0.81
C PHE A 201 23.03 39.03 -1.75
N SER A 202 23.77 40.12 -1.67
CA SER A 202 23.82 41.23 -2.60
C SER A 202 23.90 40.76 -4.05
N ASP A 203 23.21 41.51 -4.89
CA ASP A 203 23.23 41.52 -6.33
C ASP A 203 24.61 41.23 -6.96
N THR A 204 24.60 40.40 -7.99
CA THR A 204 25.56 40.54 -9.09
C THR A 204 24.79 40.51 -10.39
N ASP A 205 24.36 41.71 -10.80
CA ASP A 205 24.29 42.08 -12.21
C ASP A 205 25.69 41.93 -12.82
N ASP A 206 25.78 41.29 -13.98
CA ASP A 206 26.63 41.64 -15.12
C ASP A 206 26.57 40.47 -16.13
N GLU A 207 25.77 40.61 -17.19
CA GLU A 207 26.24 40.98 -18.52
C GLU A 207 27.21 39.97 -19.15
N GLU A 208 26.74 39.18 -20.13
CA GLU A 208 27.28 39.34 -21.48
C GLU A 208 26.38 38.73 -22.56
N GLU A 209 25.91 39.65 -23.39
CA GLU A 209 25.56 39.51 -24.79
C GLU A 209 26.61 38.70 -25.58
N THR A 210 26.22 37.63 -26.27
CA THR A 210 26.77 37.37 -27.60
C THR A 210 25.68 36.89 -28.55
N THR A 211 25.27 37.82 -29.40
CA THR A 211 24.65 37.59 -30.69
C THR A 211 25.59 36.79 -31.59
N HIS A 212 25.09 35.70 -32.19
CA HIS A 212 25.69 35.14 -33.40
C HIS A 212 24.65 35.10 -34.52
N PRO A 213 24.78 35.98 -35.53
CA PRO A 213 24.15 35.81 -36.82
C PRO A 213 25.12 35.12 -37.81
N PHE A 214 24.57 34.75 -38.98
CA PHE A 214 25.26 34.24 -40.19
C PHE A 214 25.72 32.78 -40.13
N SER A 215 25.62 31.92 -41.15
CA SER A 215 25.22 31.96 -42.58
C SER A 215 25.03 30.46 -42.95
N GLN A 216 24.34 29.99 -43.99
CA GLN A 216 24.23 30.38 -45.40
C GLN A 216 23.14 29.51 -46.02
#